data_AF-A0AB32X9H5-F1
#
_entry.id   AF-A0AB32X9H5-F1
#
_cell.length_a   1.000
_cell.length_b   1.000
_cell.length_c   1.000
_cell.angle_alpha   90.00
_cell.angle_beta   90.00
_cell.angle_gamma   90.00
#
_symmetry.space_group_name_H-M   'P 1'
#
loop_
_entity.id
_entity.type
_entity.pdbx_description
1 polymer ?
#
loop_
_entity_poly.entity_id
_entity_poly.type
_entity_poly.pdbx_seq_one_letter_code
_entity_poly.pdbx_strand_id
1 'polypeptide(L)' 'MSKIKPQIKKNNPSKSHYSTGWNIFGAVCLIGEIVFTLFGKKIRKIRKK' A
#
# COMPACT_ATOMS: atom_id res chain seq x y z
N MET A 1 29.73 29.66 29.76
CA MET A 1 28.97 28.44 29.38
C MET A 1 28.36 28.66 28.01
N SER A 2 29.04 28.18 26.97
CA SER A 2 28.53 28.30 25.61
C SER A 2 27.35 27.35 25.46
N LYS A 3 26.15 27.91 25.24
CA LYS A 3 24.91 27.14 25.06
C LYS A 3 25.10 26.31 23.79
N ILE A 4 25.39 25.02 23.93
CA ILE A 4 25.46 24.09 22.81
C ILE A 4 24.06 24.03 22.23
N LYS A 5 23.82 24.80 21.17
CA LYS A 5 22.61 24.68 20.35
C LYS A 5 22.60 23.21 19.92
N PRO A 6 21.51 22.44 20.12
CA PRO A 6 21.42 21.15 19.47
C PRO A 6 21.47 21.46 17.98
N GLN A 7 22.64 21.26 17.37
CA GLN A 7 22.71 21.06 15.95
C GLN A 7 22.00 19.73 15.77
N ILE A 8 20.66 19.81 15.68
CA ILE A 8 19.81 18.74 15.21
C ILE A 8 20.35 18.51 13.81
N LYS A 9 21.35 17.63 13.72
CA LYS A 9 21.80 17.05 12.49
C LYS A 9 20.53 16.40 11.99
N LYS A 10 19.82 17.11 11.10
CA LYS A 10 18.74 16.58 10.29
C LYS A 10 19.41 15.53 9.40
N ASN A 11 19.83 14.42 10.00
CA ASN A 11 20.11 13.19 9.30
C ASN A 11 18.73 12.73 8.87
N ASN A 12 18.33 13.27 7.71
CA ASN A 12 17.21 12.96 6.84
C ASN A 12 16.17 12.04 7.48
N PRO A 13 14.88 12.43 7.61
CA PRO A 13 13.85 11.49 8.03
C PRO A 13 14.01 10.25 7.17
N SER A 14 14.48 9.17 7.79
CA SER A 14 14.84 7.95 7.10
C SER A 14 13.57 7.53 6.38
N LYS A 15 13.65 7.48 5.04
CA LYS A 15 12.55 7.19 4.10
C LYS A 15 11.43 6.42 4.80
N SER A 16 10.33 7.11 5.10
CA SER A 16 9.19 6.47 5.74
C SER A 16 8.64 5.42 4.77
N HIS A 17 8.95 4.15 5.04
CA HIS A 17 8.47 2.99 4.27
C HIS A 17 6.94 2.79 4.35
N TYR A 18 6.23 3.72 4.99
CA TYR A 18 4.77 3.75 5.05
C TYR A 18 4.13 3.73 3.65
N SER A 19 4.76 4.42 2.69
CA SER A 19 4.30 4.45 1.29
C SER A 19 4.41 3.09 0.58
N THR A 20 5.39 2.26 0.95
CA THR A 20 5.62 0.97 0.28
C THR A 20 4.56 -0.04 0.70
N GLY A 21 4.24 -0.11 2.01
CA GLY A 21 3.19 -1.00 2.51
C GLY A 21 1.80 -0.64 1.98
N TRP A 22 1.49 0.66 1.89
CA TRP A 22 0.20 1.13 1.36
C TRP A 22 0.05 0.86 -0.14
N ASN A 23 1.15 0.97 -0.90
CA ASN A 23 1.17 0.65 -2.32
C ASN A 23 0.93 -0.84 -2.58
N ILE A 24 1.57 -1.72 -1.78
CA ILE A 24 1.36 -3.17 -1.87
C ILE A 24 -0.08 -3.53 -1.50
N PHE A 25 -0.62 -2.94 -0.43
CA PHE A 25 -2.02 -3.16 -0.02
C PHE A 25 -3.00 -2.74 -1.12
N GLY A 26 -2.80 -1.56 -1.72
CA GLY A 26 -3.60 -1.09 -2.86
C GLY A 26 -3.54 -2.03 -4.07
N ALA A 27 -2.35 -2.51 -4.42
CA ALA A 27 -2.17 -3.43 -5.54
C ALA A 27 -2.88 -4.78 -5.34
N VAL A 28 -2.77 -5.38 -4.14
CA VAL A 28 -3.44 -6.65 -3.82
C VAL A 28 -4.96 -6.49 -3.82
N CYS A 29 -5.48 -5.37 -3.31
CA CYS A 29 -6.92 -5.07 -3.30
C CYS A 29 -7.47 -4.98 -4.73
N LEU A 30 -6.77 -4.28 -5.63
CA LEU A 30 -7.17 -4.13 -7.04
C LEU A 30 -7.16 -5.47 -7.79
N ILE A 31 -6.13 -6.30 -7.57
CA ILE A 31 -6.04 -7.64 -8.16
C ILE A 31 -7.17 -8.54 -7.64
N GLY A 32 -7.47 -8.47 -6.33
CA GLY A 32 -8.57 -9.19 -5.71
C GLY A 32 -9.93 -8.86 -6.35
N GLU A 33 -10.22 -7.59 -6.61
CA GLU A 33 -11.46 -7.16 -7.28
C GLU A 33 -11.55 -7.64 -8.74
N ILE A 34 -10.46 -7.61 -9.49
CA ILE A 34 -10.42 -8.09 -10.88
C ILE A 34 -10.65 -9.60 -10.91
N VAL A 35 -9.97 -10.36 -10.05
CA VAL A 35 -10.15 -11.82 -9.91
C VAL A 35 -11.58 -12.14 -9.49
N PHE A 36 -12.12 -11.45 -8.48
CA PHE A 36 -13.49 -11.64 -8.03
C PHE A 36 -14.50 -11.32 -9.14
N THR A 37 -14.29 -10.26 -9.91
CA THR A 37 -15.16 -9.91 -11.04
C THR A 37 -15.07 -10.94 -12.16
N LEU A 38 -13.88 -11.41 -12.51
CA LEU A 38 -13.66 -12.37 -13.60
C LEU A 38 -14.25 -13.74 -13.25
N PHE A 39 -13.95 -14.26 -12.06
CA PHE A 39 -14.44 -15.55 -11.59
C PHE A 39 -15.89 -15.48 -11.12
N GLY A 40 -16.31 -14.39 -10.46
CA GLY A 40 -17.69 -14.15 -10.06
C GLY A 40 -18.62 -14.04 -11.26
N LYS A 41 -18.23 -13.35 -12.34
CA LYS A 41 -19.00 -13.34 -13.60
C LYS A 41 -19.01 -14.71 -14.28
N LYS A 42 -17.91 -15.46 -14.24
CA LYS A 42 -17.84 -16.83 -14.79
C LYS A 42 -18.78 -17.79 -14.04
N ILE A 43 -18.78 -17.75 -12.70
CA ILE A 43 -19.68 -18.51 -11.83
C ILE A 43 -21.14 -18.09 -12.06
N ARG A 44 -21.43 -16.79 -12.18
CA ARG A 44 -22.78 -16.29 -12.42
C ARG A 44 -23.32 -16.67 -13.81
N LYS A 45 -22.46 -16.80 -14.82
CA LYS A 45 -22.82 -17.34 -16.14
C LYS A 45 -23.11 -18.84 -16.10
N ILE A 46 -22.34 -19.62 -15.33
CA ILE A 46 -22.57 -21.07 -15.16
C ILE A 46 -23.89 -21.31 -14.42
N ARG A 47 -24.21 -20.50 -13.40
CA ARG A 47 -25.42 -20.67 -12.59
C ARG A 47 -26.72 -20.20 -13.25
N LYS A 48 -26.63 -19.57 -14.43
CA LYS A 48 -27.79 -19.12 -15.23
C LYS A 48 -28.05 -19.97 -16.47
N LYS A 49 -27.28 -21.03 -16.68
CA LYS A 49 -27.52 -22.05 -17.70
C LYS A 49 -28.06 -23.30 -17.02
#